data_AF-A0A317K7T0-F1
#
_entry.id   AF-A0A317K7T0-F1
#
_cell.length_a   1.000
_cell.length_b   1.000
_cell.length_c   1.000
_cell.angle_alpha   90.00
_cell.angle_beta   90.00
_cell.angle_gamma   90.00
#
_symmetry.space_group_name_H-M   'P 1'
#
loop_
_entity.id
_entity.type
_entity.pdbx_description
1 polymer ?
#
loop_
_entity_poly.entity_id
_entity_poly.type
_entity_poly.pdbx_seq_one_letter_code
_entity_poly.pdbx_strand_id
1 'polypeptide(L)'
;MNVYVLKMSGGEELGLSRVLVDERHDELLRQWRRYRGEMERADVPSKLETVGPIDVEDQGDDRAKVTAQVSPIWWNGPTSLSGTAHAWRFETRRDAGGWRVWAVDLPTWCGVHVRADACR
;
A
#
# COMPACT_ATOMS: atom_id res chain seq x y z
N MET A 1 3.95 8.99 -7.44
CA MET A 1 4.10 7.59 -6.98
C MET A 1 4.26 7.60 -5.47
N ASN A 2 3.37 6.92 -4.72
CA ASN A 2 3.38 6.88 -3.26
C ASN A 2 4.50 5.94 -2.77
N VAL A 3 5.43 6.42 -1.92
CA VAL A 3 6.58 5.64 -1.42
C VAL A 3 6.14 4.41 -0.63
N TYR A 4 5.02 4.47 0.10
CA TYR A 4 4.47 3.30 0.81
C TYR A 4 4.10 2.19 -0.17
N VAL A 5 3.39 2.53 -1.26
CA VAL A 5 3.00 1.57 -2.31
C VAL A 5 4.23 1.02 -3.02
N LEU A 6 5.23 1.85 -3.30
CA LEU A 6 6.49 1.42 -3.91
C LEU A 6 7.20 0.38 -3.03
N LYS A 7 7.31 0.64 -1.72
CA LYS A 7 7.96 -0.28 -0.79
C LYS A 7 7.17 -1.57 -0.60
N MET A 8 5.84 -1.47 -0.52
CA MET A 8 4.96 -2.64 -0.52
C MET A 8 5.10 -3.48 -1.80
N SER A 9 5.21 -2.84 -2.96
CA SER A 9 5.43 -3.51 -4.25
C SER A 9 6.74 -4.29 -4.26
N GLY A 10 7.83 -3.67 -3.79
CA GLY A 10 9.16 -4.29 -3.77
C GLY A 10 9.38 -5.29 -2.64
N GLY A 11 8.51 -5.32 -1.62
CA GLY A 11 8.75 -6.10 -0.40
C GLY A 11 9.94 -5.59 0.43
N GLU A 12 10.31 -4.31 0.26
CA GLU A 12 11.47 -3.72 0.92
C GLU A 12 11.08 -2.90 2.14
N GLU A 13 11.57 -3.28 3.31
CA GLU A 13 11.38 -2.49 4.55
C GLU A 13 12.32 -1.28 4.63
N LEU A 14 13.44 -1.29 3.89
CA LEU A 14 14.40 -0.20 3.90
C LEU A 14 13.77 1.09 3.38
N GLY A 15 13.78 2.12 4.24
CA GLY A 15 13.19 3.42 3.95
C GLY A 15 11.73 3.56 4.38
N LEU A 16 11.08 2.47 4.84
CA LEU A 16 9.72 2.53 5.38
C LEU A 16 9.66 3.39 6.64
N SER A 17 10.67 3.33 7.51
CA SER A 17 10.73 4.15 8.73
C SER A 17 10.67 5.66 8.49
N ARG A 18 11.06 6.14 7.31
CA ARG A 18 10.99 7.57 6.96
C ARG A 18 9.59 8.03 6.55
N VAL A 19 8.73 7.08 6.17
CA VAL A 19 7.34 7.34 5.77
C VAL A 19 6.33 7.00 6.84
N LEU A 20 6.72 6.32 7.92
CA LEU A 20 5.86 6.05 9.06
C LEU A 20 6.07 7.09 10.16
N VAL A 21 5.00 7.49 10.83
CA VAL A 21 5.11 8.33 12.03
C VAL A 21 5.87 7.59 13.13
N ASP A 22 6.69 8.31 13.89
CA ASP A 22 7.55 7.71 14.92
C ASP A 22 6.73 7.05 16.03
N GLU A 23 5.69 7.75 16.52
CA GLU A 23 4.82 7.31 17.62
C GLU A 23 4.12 5.96 17.37
N ARG A 24 3.80 5.65 16.11
CA ARG A 24 3.13 4.40 15.71
C ARG A 24 4.00 3.51 14.83
N HIS A 25 5.30 3.77 14.78
CA HIS A 25 6.22 3.13 13.83
C HIS A 25 6.10 1.60 13.85
N ASP A 26 6.23 0.99 15.03
CA ASP A 26 6.24 -0.47 15.15
C ASP A 26 4.88 -1.10 14.84
N GLU A 27 3.79 -0.40 15.15
CA GLU A 27 2.44 -0.85 14.81
C GLU A 27 2.24 -0.87 13.30
N LEU A 28 2.59 0.23 12.62
CA LEU A 28 2.46 0.38 11.18
C LEU A 28 3.39 -0.58 10.43
N LEU A 29 4.61 -0.81 10.95
CA LEU A 29 5.54 -1.79 10.38
C LEU A 29 4.99 -3.22 10.53
N ARG A 30 4.40 -3.58 11.68
CA ARG A 30 3.73 -4.88 11.84
C ARG A 30 2.54 -5.04 10.90
N GLN A 31 1.73 -4.00 10.72
CA GLN A 31 0.61 -4.02 9.77
C GLN A 31 1.12 -4.22 8.33
N TRP A 32 2.17 -3.48 7.95
CA TRP A 32 2.81 -3.62 6.64
C TRP A 32 3.31 -5.05 6.41
N ARG A 33 4.06 -5.62 7.37
CA ARG A 33 4.59 -7.00 7.29
C ARG A 33 3.48 -8.03 7.17
N ARG A 34 2.39 -7.85 7.92
CA ARG A 34 1.22 -8.74 7.85
C ARG A 34 0.64 -8.75 6.46
N TYR A 35 0.35 -7.57 5.91
CA TYR A 35 -0.25 -7.43 4.59
C TYR A 35 0.68 -7.96 3.49
N ARG A 36 1.99 -7.68 3.60
CA ARG A 36 2.99 -8.27 2.70
C ARG A 36 3.01 -9.80 2.77
N GLY A 37 2.94 -10.37 3.97
CA GLY A 37 2.84 -11.81 4.15
C GLY A 37 1.54 -12.41 3.60
N GLU A 38 0.43 -11.66 3.57
CA GLU A 38 -0.78 -12.08 2.85
C GLU A 38 -0.53 -12.13 1.34
N MET A 39 0.24 -11.18 0.78
CA MET A 39 0.65 -11.24 -0.62
C MET A 39 1.49 -12.46 -0.96
N GLU A 40 2.46 -12.77 -0.10
CA GLU A 40 3.37 -13.88 -0.30
C GLU A 40 2.66 -15.25 -0.26
N ARG A 41 1.57 -15.36 0.49
CA ARG A 41 0.73 -16.58 0.50
C ARG A 41 -0.17 -16.71 -0.72
N ALA A 42 -0.47 -15.61 -1.41
CA ALA A 42 -1.51 -15.53 -2.45
C ALA A 42 -0.93 -15.07 -3.80
N ASP A 43 0.21 -15.66 -4.19
CA ASP A 43 1.01 -15.34 -5.39
C ASP A 43 1.32 -13.83 -5.53
N VAL A 44 2.48 -13.44 -5.01
CA VAL A 44 2.87 -12.04 -4.93
C VAL A 44 2.95 -11.38 -6.32
N PRO A 45 2.33 -10.20 -6.52
CA PRO A 45 2.41 -9.51 -7.79
C PRO A 45 3.83 -9.04 -8.04
N SER A 46 4.21 -9.00 -9.31
CA SER A 46 5.49 -8.41 -9.73
C SER A 46 5.53 -6.91 -9.50
N LYS A 47 4.38 -6.22 -9.54
CA LYS A 47 4.26 -4.78 -9.29
C LYS A 47 2.91 -4.43 -8.69
N LEU A 48 2.90 -3.42 -7.81
CA LEU A 48 1.71 -2.64 -7.49
C LEU A 48 1.78 -1.31 -8.25
N GLU A 49 0.71 -0.97 -8.94
CA GLU A 49 0.61 0.25 -9.72
C GLU A 49 -0.46 1.17 -9.15
N THR A 50 -0.12 2.43 -8.94
CA THR A 50 -1.13 3.46 -8.67
C THR A 50 -1.76 3.88 -10.00
N VAL A 51 -3.07 3.73 -10.12
CA VAL A 51 -3.83 4.06 -11.34
C VAL A 51 -4.69 5.29 -11.11
N GLY A 52 -4.78 6.16 -12.12
CA GLY A 52 -5.56 7.39 -12.03
C GLY A 52 -5.01 8.43 -11.05
N PRO A 53 -5.81 9.46 -10.72
CA PRO A 53 -5.41 10.53 -9.80
C PRO A 53 -5.32 10.03 -8.35
N ILE A 54 -4.42 10.65 -7.59
CA ILE A 54 -4.37 10.50 -6.13
C ILE A 54 -5.25 11.60 -5.55
N ASP A 55 -6.22 11.21 -4.74
CA ASP A 55 -7.09 12.14 -4.02
C ASP A 55 -6.44 12.50 -2.67
N VAL A 56 -6.41 13.78 -2.35
CA VAL A 56 -5.83 14.31 -1.11
C VAL A 56 -6.82 15.28 -0.49
N GLU A 57 -7.34 14.90 0.66
CA GLU A 57 -8.29 15.70 1.43
C GLU A 57 -7.57 16.27 2.66
N ASP A 58 -7.45 17.59 2.74
CA ASP A 58 -6.98 18.27 3.95
C ASP A 58 -8.00 18.06 5.08
N GLN A 59 -7.54 17.62 6.25
CA GLN A 59 -8.39 17.40 7.42
C GLN A 59 -8.18 18.48 8.50
N GLY A 60 -7.30 19.46 8.26
CA GLY A 60 -6.83 20.39 9.27
C GLY A 60 -5.89 19.73 10.29
N ASP A 61 -5.36 20.53 11.22
CA ASP A 61 -4.44 20.07 12.28
C ASP A 61 -3.24 19.28 11.77
N ASP A 62 -2.64 19.71 10.65
CA ASP A 62 -1.53 19.00 10.02
C ASP A 62 -1.85 17.53 9.69
N ARG A 63 -3.10 17.23 9.31
CA ARG A 63 -3.57 15.90 8.88
C ARG A 63 -4.16 15.95 7.48
N ALA A 64 -3.97 14.88 6.73
CA ALA A 64 -4.62 14.69 5.43
C ALA A 64 -5.05 13.24 5.24
N LYS A 65 -6.14 13.03 4.50
CA LYS A 65 -6.51 11.72 3.97
C LYS A 65 -6.02 11.62 2.54
N VAL A 66 -5.38 10.51 2.21
CA VAL A 66 -4.87 10.24 0.86
C VAL A 66 -5.52 8.96 0.37
N THR A 67 -6.16 9.00 -0.79
CA THR A 67 -6.72 7.82 -1.45
C THR A 67 -6.02 7.60 -2.79
N ALA A 68 -5.49 6.39 -2.98
CA ALA A 68 -4.85 5.97 -4.22
C ALA A 68 -5.52 4.70 -4.72
N GLN A 69 -5.90 4.63 -6.00
CA GLN A 69 -6.32 3.37 -6.60
C GLN A 69 -5.08 2.55 -6.92
N VAL A 70 -4.99 1.34 -6.35
CA VAL A 70 -3.83 0.45 -6.51
C VAL A 70 -4.27 -0.82 -7.21
N SER A 71 -3.62 -1.11 -8.34
CA SER A 71 -3.82 -2.32 -9.13
C SER A 71 -2.57 -3.20 -9.06
N PRO A 72 -2.70 -4.50 -8.77
CA PRO A 72 -1.57 -5.42 -8.83
C PRO A 72 -1.35 -5.96 -10.25
N ILE A 73 -0.09 -6.25 -10.59
CA ILE A 73 0.34 -6.73 -11.91
C ILE A 73 1.26 -7.93 -11.74
N TRP A 74 0.94 -9.02 -12.45
CA TRP A 74 1.79 -10.21 -12.59
C TRP A 74 2.38 -10.27 -13.99
N TRP A 75 3.67 -10.55 -14.09
CA TRP A 75 4.32 -10.85 -15.36
C TRP A 75 4.42 -12.37 -15.58
N ASN A 76 3.99 -12.82 -16.75
CA ASN A 76 4.25 -14.16 -17.27
C ASN A 76 4.94 -14.03 -18.63
N GLY A 77 6.27 -13.94 -18.58
CA GLY A 77 7.08 -13.60 -19.75
C GLY A 77 6.69 -12.24 -20.34
N PRO A 78 6.36 -12.13 -21.64
CA PRO A 78 5.96 -10.86 -22.25
C PRO A 78 4.52 -10.43 -21.92
N THR A 79 3.72 -11.29 -21.27
CA THR A 79 2.31 -11.02 -20.96
C THR A 79 2.19 -10.48 -19.54
N SER A 80 1.39 -9.42 -19.35
CA SER A 80 0.93 -9.01 -18.02
C SER A 80 -0.50 -9.44 -17.77
N LEU A 81 -0.77 -9.82 -16.52
CA LEU A 81 -2.11 -9.91 -15.97
C LEU A 81 -2.25 -8.80 -14.94
N SER A 82 -3.31 -7.99 -15.06
CA SER A 82 -3.64 -6.95 -14.09
C SER A 82 -4.84 -7.38 -13.26
N GLY A 83 -4.76 -7.15 -11.96
CA GLY A 83 -5.88 -7.30 -11.06
C GLY A 83 -6.84 -6.11 -11.12
N THR A 84 -7.87 -6.15 -10.28
CA THR A 84 -8.79 -5.02 -10.12
C THR A 84 -8.11 -3.94 -9.27
N ALA A 85 -8.28 -2.68 -9.67
CA ALA A 85 -7.80 -1.56 -8.89
C ALA A 85 -8.69 -1.32 -7.67
N HIS A 86 -8.09 -1.15 -6.49
CA HIS A 86 -8.82 -0.85 -5.27
C HIS A 86 -8.25 0.35 -4.53
N ALA A 87 -9.14 1.07 -3.85
CA ALA A 87 -8.78 2.21 -3.04
C ALA A 87 -7.93 1.77 -1.84
N TRP A 88 -6.69 2.24 -1.80
CA TRP A 88 -5.85 2.23 -0.60
C TRP A 88 -5.96 3.60 0.05
N ARG A 89 -6.35 3.61 1.32
CA ARG A 89 -6.59 4.83 2.08
C ARG A 89 -5.53 4.99 3.14
N PHE A 90 -5.01 6.20 3.24
CA PHE A 90 -3.99 6.57 4.20
C PHE A 90 -4.48 7.78 4.98
N GLU A 91 -4.26 7.77 6.27
CA GLU A 91 -4.20 9.02 7.04
C GLU A 91 -2.75 9.41 7.17
N THR A 92 -2.43 10.66 6.86
CA THR A 92 -1.10 11.22 7.03
C THR A 92 -1.15 12.36 8.03
N ARG A 93 -0.01 12.57 8.70
CA ARG A 93 0.19 13.66 9.63
C ARG A 93 1.57 14.28 9.40
N ARG A 94 1.72 15.58 9.66
CA ARG A 94 3.04 16.21 9.73
C ARG A 94 3.79 15.68 10.96
N ASP A 95 4.93 15.04 10.73
CA ASP A 95 5.82 14.49 11.75
C ASP A 95 7.29 14.73 11.36
N ALA A 96 8.10 15.18 12.32
CA ALA A 96 9.53 15.47 12.14
C ALA A 96 9.88 16.21 10.83
N GLY A 97 9.09 17.25 10.51
CA GLY A 97 9.32 18.13 9.35
C GLY A 97 8.75 17.65 8.01
N GLY A 98 8.08 16.49 7.95
CA GLY A 98 7.49 15.95 6.71
C GLY A 98 6.13 15.30 6.93
N TRP A 99 5.46 14.93 5.84
CA TRP A 99 4.22 14.15 5.89
C TRP A 99 4.54 12.67 6.03
N ARG A 100 3.93 12.02 7.02
CA ARG A 100 4.13 10.60 7.30
C ARG A 100 2.79 9.90 7.50
N VAL A 101 2.76 8.61 7.18
CA VAL A 101 1.62 7.73 7.35
C VAL A 101 1.37 7.54 8.85
N TRP A 102 0.17 7.93 9.28
CA TRP A 102 -0.37 7.75 10.62
C TRP A 102 -1.23 6.50 10.72
N ALA A 103 -2.04 6.22 9.68
CA ALA A 103 -2.88 5.04 9.61
C ALA A 103 -3.03 4.57 8.15
N VAL A 104 -3.32 3.29 7.97
CA VAL A 104 -3.56 2.70 6.66
C VAL A 104 -4.79 1.82 6.72
N ASP A 105 -5.73 2.04 5.81
CA ASP A 105 -6.88 1.18 5.54
C ASP A 105 -6.67 0.55 4.16
N LEU A 106 -6.39 -0.75 4.17
CA LEU A 106 -6.11 -1.54 2.97
C LEU A 106 -7.23 -2.55 2.75
N PRO A 107 -7.71 -2.71 1.50
CA PRO A 107 -8.61 -3.81 1.15
C PRO A 107 -7.95 -5.15 1.47
N THR A 108 -8.72 -6.16 1.87
CA THR A 108 -8.18 -7.50 2.14
C THR A 108 -7.39 -8.03 0.95
N TRP A 109 -6.18 -8.54 1.22
CA TRP A 109 -5.40 -9.20 0.20
C TRP A 109 -6.04 -10.56 -0.14
N CYS A 110 -6.10 -10.90 -1.42
CA CYS A 110 -6.87 -12.03 -1.94
C CYS A 110 -8.41 -11.84 -1.93
N GLY A 111 -9.12 -12.45 -2.89
CA GLY A 111 -10.57 -12.33 -3.11
C GLY A 111 -10.98 -10.99 -3.74
N VAL A 112 -10.47 -9.87 -3.22
CA VAL A 112 -10.74 -8.52 -3.73
C VAL A 112 -9.89 -8.22 -4.96
N HIS A 113 -8.60 -8.55 -4.93
CA HIS A 113 -7.63 -7.99 -5.88
C HIS A 113 -7.45 -8.74 -7.21
N VAL A 114 -7.74 -10.04 -7.31
CA VAL A 114 -7.15 -10.84 -8.41
C VAL A 114 -7.99 -12.02 -8.85
N ARG A 115 -8.07 -13.09 -8.05
CA ARG A 115 -8.51 -14.39 -8.53
C ARG A 115 -8.76 -15.31 -7.35
N ALA A 116 -10.01 -15.74 -7.17
CA ALA A 116 -10.41 -16.55 -6.02
C ALA A 116 -9.70 -17.91 -5.97
N ASP A 117 -9.27 -18.45 -7.12
CA ASP A 117 -8.53 -19.70 -7.24
C ASP A 117 -7.08 -19.63 -6.74
N ALA A 118 -6.49 -18.44 -6.67
CA ALA A 118 -5.19 -18.18 -6.03
C ALA A 118 -5.30 -18.01 -4.50
N CYS A 119 -6.51 -17.96 -3.95
CA CYS A 119 -6.80 -17.81 -2.53
C CYS A 119 -7.12 -19.17 -1.90
N ARG A 120 -6.11 -19.95 -1.52
CA ARG A 120 -6.28 -21.19 -0.75
C ARG A 120 -5.22 -21.34 0.33
#